data_AF-A0A2H6GPV5-F1
#
_entry.id   AF-A0A2H6GPV5-F1
#
_cell.length_a   1.000
_cell.length_b   1.000
_cell.length_c   1.000
_cell.angle_alpha   90.00
_cell.angle_beta   90.00
_cell.angle_gamma   90.00
#
_symmetry.space_group_name_H-M   'P 1'
#
loop_
_entity.id
_entity.type
_entity.pdbx_description
1 polymer ?
#
loop_
_entity_poly.entity_id
_entity_poly.type
_entity_poly.pdbx_seq_one_letter_code
_entity_poly.pdbx_strand_id
1 'polypeptide(L)'
;MARITLFAQSDAEEPFEVVFTREDGKLTIRCNCPEGISDRICEHKTRLASNDYLMLANPGEMRELMEAHLWVIQSPVSDLLLRLFDLQRDDKQDDRLREKIEHEIALAMKEGSLIDSP
;
A
#
# COMPACT_ATOMS: atom_id res chain seq x y z
N MET A 1 -11.29 4.57 15.43
CA MET A 1 -10.18 4.88 14.51
C MET A 1 -8.93 4.15 14.98
N ALA A 2 -8.32 3.33 14.12
CA ALA A 2 -7.01 2.73 14.36
C ALA A 2 -6.02 3.24 13.31
N ARG A 3 -4.75 3.43 13.70
CA ARG A 3 -3.69 3.98 12.84
C ARG A 3 -2.40 3.23 13.09
N ILE A 4 -1.76 2.79 12.01
CA ILE A 4 -0.42 2.21 12.02
C ILE A 4 0.46 3.10 11.13
N THR A 5 1.61 3.50 11.67
CA THR A 5 2.65 4.21 10.93
C THR A 5 3.83 3.27 10.77
N LEU A 6 4.34 3.15 9.55
CA LEU A 6 5.56 2.42 9.20
C LEU A 6 6.52 3.35 8.47
N PHE A 7 7.83 3.10 8.59
CA PHE A 7 8.82 3.85 7.84
C PHE A 7 9.41 2.97 6.73
N ALA A 8 9.32 3.44 5.49
CA ALA A 8 9.84 2.75 4.32
C ALA A 8 11.30 3.15 4.03
N GLN A 9 12.14 2.16 3.70
CA GLN A 9 13.49 2.41 3.18
C GLN A 9 13.41 3.25 1.92
N SER A 10 14.36 4.16 1.77
CA SER A 10 14.53 4.95 0.55
C SER A 10 15.99 5.38 0.40
N ASP A 11 16.36 5.81 -0.80
CA ASP A 11 17.66 6.41 -1.06
C ASP A 11 17.76 7.87 -0.55
N ALA A 12 16.70 8.42 0.03
CA ALA A 12 16.71 9.75 0.63
C ALA A 12 17.41 9.74 2.00
N GLU A 13 17.74 10.94 2.50
CA GLU A 13 18.37 11.11 3.82
C GLU A 13 17.47 10.60 4.96
N GLU A 14 16.14 10.66 4.77
CA GLU A 14 15.15 10.17 5.73
C GLU A 14 14.20 9.13 5.11
N PRO A 15 13.77 8.11 5.88
CA PRO A 15 12.72 7.18 5.46
C PRO A 15 11.39 7.88 5.14
N PHE A 16 10.62 7.30 4.21
CA PHE A 16 9.27 7.78 3.95
C PHE A 16 8.26 7.18 4.93
N GLU A 17 7.39 8.02 5.49
CA GLU A 17 6.29 7.60 6.35
C GLU A 17 5.17 7.00 5.49
N VAL A 18 4.72 5.80 5.84
CA VAL A 18 3.54 5.15 5.29
C VAL A 18 2.52 4.91 6.40
N VAL A 19 1.34 5.50 6.24
CA VAL A 19 0.29 5.51 7.26
C VAL A 19 -0.90 4.71 6.78
N PHE A 20 -1.22 3.66 7.52
CA PHE A 20 -2.44 2.86 7.38
C PHE A 20 -3.46 3.36 8.39
N THR A 21 -4.65 3.74 7.93
CA THR A 21 -5.74 4.19 8.81
C THR A 21 -6.97 3.35 8.56
N ARG A 22 -7.53 2.79 9.64
CA ARG A 22 -8.82 2.11 9.67
C ARG A 22 -9.84 2.96 10.42
N GLU A 23 -10.81 3.48 9.69
CA GLU A 23 -11.86 4.35 10.20
C GLU A 23 -13.17 4.10 9.45
N ASP A 24 -14.29 4.03 10.16
CA ASP A 24 -15.63 3.79 9.58
C ASP A 24 -15.70 2.59 8.61
N GLY A 25 -15.00 1.52 8.96
CA GLY A 25 -14.93 0.30 8.13
C GLY A 25 -14.16 0.48 6.83
N LYS A 26 -13.37 1.55 6.68
CA LYS A 26 -12.54 1.81 5.50
C LYS A 26 -11.05 1.78 5.84
N LEU A 27 -10.26 1.22 4.93
CA LEU A 27 -8.80 1.28 4.93
C LEU A 27 -8.33 2.39 3.99
N THR A 28 -7.58 3.34 4.53
CA THR A 28 -6.77 4.28 3.73
C THR A 28 -5.28 4.04 3.97
N ILE A 29 -4.48 4.26 2.92
CA ILE A 29 -3.02 4.11 2.95
C ILE A 29 -2.40 5.35 2.31
N ARG A 30 -1.62 6.09 3.08
CA ARG A 30 -0.94 7.32 2.64
C ARG A 30 0.56 7.17 2.76
N CYS A 31 1.28 7.86 1.90
CA CYS A 31 2.74 7.93 1.96
C CYS A 31 3.18 9.37 1.73
N ASN A 32 4.20 9.82 2.45
CA ASN A 32 4.73 11.18 2.33
C ASN A 32 5.80 11.32 1.22
N CYS A 33 6.05 10.29 0.40
CA CYS A 33 6.93 10.42 -0.76
C CYS A 33 6.30 11.29 -1.87
N PRO A 34 7.07 11.79 -2.85
CA PRO A 34 6.55 12.68 -3.90
C PRO A 34 5.34 12.13 -4.66
N GLU A 35 5.35 10.85 -5.00
CA GLU A 35 4.22 10.16 -5.63
C GLU A 35 3.03 10.03 -4.70
N GLY A 36 3.27 9.69 -3.43
CA GLY A 36 2.24 9.57 -2.39
C GLY A 36 1.51 10.88 -2.12
N ILE A 37 2.25 12.00 -2.03
CA ILE A 37 1.70 13.35 -1.89
C ILE A 37 0.88 13.74 -3.14
N SER A 38 1.31 13.28 -4.31
CA SER A 38 0.60 13.50 -5.58
C SER A 38 -0.57 12.54 -5.80
N ASP A 39 -1.01 11.82 -4.76
CA ASP A 39 -2.07 10.82 -4.80
C ASP A 39 -1.85 9.71 -5.85
N ARG A 40 -0.59 9.45 -6.22
CA ARG A 40 -0.22 8.36 -7.12
C ARG A 40 0.17 7.12 -6.33
N ILE A 41 0.15 5.97 -6.99
CA ILE A 41 0.75 4.76 -6.44
C ILE A 41 2.26 4.98 -6.28
N CYS A 42 2.85 4.42 -5.23
CA CYS A 42 4.29 4.46 -5.00
C CYS A 42 4.76 3.11 -4.48
N GLU A 43 6.03 2.81 -4.72
CA GLU A 43 6.62 1.52 -4.32
C GLU A 43 6.53 1.29 -2.81
N HIS A 44 6.70 2.34 -2.00
CA HIS A 44 6.58 2.25 -0.53
C HIS A 44 5.21 1.73 -0.10
N LYS A 45 4.12 2.28 -0.65
CA LYS A 45 2.75 1.84 -0.33
C LYS A 45 2.51 0.41 -0.77
N THR A 46 2.89 0.07 -2.01
CA THR A 46 2.58 -1.25 -2.57
C THR A 46 3.36 -2.35 -1.87
N ARG A 47 4.66 -2.15 -1.61
CA ARG A 47 5.50 -3.14 -0.95
C ARG A 47 5.11 -3.35 0.51
N LEU A 48 4.90 -2.28 1.27
CA LEU A 48 4.44 -2.41 2.67
C LEU A 48 3.02 -2.99 2.76
N ALA A 49 2.09 -2.59 1.89
CA ALA A 49 0.74 -3.19 1.87
C ALA A 49 0.78 -4.70 1.53
N SER A 50 1.80 -5.13 0.78
CA SER A 50 2.04 -6.53 0.41
C SER A 50 2.90 -7.29 1.42
N ASN A 51 3.09 -6.74 2.63
CA ASN A 51 3.88 -7.35 3.72
C ASN A 51 5.36 -7.56 3.37
N ASP A 52 5.93 -6.72 2.50
CA ASP A 52 7.36 -6.78 2.19
C ASP A 52 8.18 -6.12 3.31
N TYR A 53 8.68 -6.95 4.23
CA TYR A 53 9.49 -6.51 5.36
C TYR A 53 10.85 -5.95 4.95
N LEU A 54 11.34 -6.22 3.73
CA LEU A 54 12.58 -5.61 3.24
C LEU A 54 12.42 -4.11 2.98
N MET A 55 11.18 -3.65 2.80
CA MET A 55 10.88 -2.24 2.66
C MET A 55 10.88 -1.49 4.00
N LEU A 56 10.95 -2.16 5.16
CA LEU A 56 10.98 -1.48 6.46
C LEU A 56 12.34 -0.83 6.71
N ALA A 57 12.34 0.47 7.01
CA ALA A 57 13.52 1.20 7.47
C ALA A 57 13.96 0.73 8.87
N ASN A 58 13.01 0.31 9.70
CA ASN A 58 13.26 -0.26 11.00
C ASN A 58 12.69 -1.68 11.12
N PRO A 59 13.53 -2.72 11.21
CA PRO A 59 13.07 -4.10 11.39
C PRO A 59 12.20 -4.34 12.65
N GLY A 60 12.26 -3.43 13.64
CA GLY A 60 11.42 -3.48 14.83
C GLY A 60 9.92 -3.29 14.56
N GLU A 61 9.54 -2.80 13.39
CA GLU A 61 8.14 -2.52 12.99
C GLU A 61 7.44 -3.73 12.34
N MET A 62 8.08 -4.90 12.37
CA MET A 62 7.55 -6.10 11.71
C MET A 62 6.17 -6.52 12.22
N ARG A 63 5.88 -6.31 13.51
CA ARG A 63 4.58 -6.63 14.09
C ARG A 63 3.49 -5.71 13.54
N GLU A 64 3.77 -4.42 13.49
CA GLU A 64 2.89 -3.38 12.96
C GLU A 64 2.67 -3.59 11.45
N LEU A 65 3.69 -4.01 10.71
CA LEU A 65 3.58 -4.39 9.30
C LEU A 65 2.60 -5.56 9.12
N MET A 66 2.72 -6.62 9.94
CA MET A 66 1.79 -7.74 9.90
C MET A 66 0.35 -7.31 10.22
N GLU A 67 0.16 -6.44 11.23
CA GLU A 67 -1.17 -5.93 11.58
C GLU A 67 -1.77 -5.07 10.46
N ALA A 68 -0.98 -4.19 9.85
CA ALA A 68 -1.39 -3.41 8.69
C ALA A 68 -1.75 -4.31 7.50
N HIS A 69 -0.97 -5.37 7.25
CA HIS A 69 -1.25 -6.33 6.19
C HIS A 69 -2.57 -7.09 6.42
N LEU A 70 -2.91 -7.41 7.68
CA LEU A 70 -4.21 -8.00 7.99
C LEU A 70 -5.37 -7.08 7.58
N TRP A 71 -5.22 -5.76 7.67
CA TRP A 71 -6.24 -4.83 7.18
C TRP A 71 -6.30 -4.82 5.65
N VAL A 72 -5.16 -4.96 4.96
CA VAL A 72 -5.08 -4.99 3.50
C VAL A 72 -5.76 -6.23 2.92
N ILE A 73 -5.50 -7.42 3.47
CA ILE A 73 -6.12 -8.67 2.98
C ILE A 73 -7.63 -8.75 3.21
N GLN A 74 -8.15 -7.91 4.11
CA GLN A 74 -9.58 -7.76 4.39
C GLN A 74 -10.25 -6.69 3.51
N SER A 75 -9.51 -6.06 2.59
CA SER A 75 -10.03 -5.02 1.72
C SER A 75 -9.80 -5.33 0.23
N PRO A 76 -10.57 -4.73 -0.69
CA PRO A 76 -10.35 -4.85 -2.12
C PRO A 76 -8.94 -4.46 -2.62
N VAL A 77 -8.13 -3.79 -1.79
CA VAL A 77 -6.76 -3.43 -2.14
C VAL A 77 -5.91 -4.68 -2.38
N SER A 78 -6.12 -5.78 -1.66
CA SER A 78 -5.36 -7.01 -1.87
C SER A 78 -5.52 -7.57 -3.27
N ASP A 79 -6.75 -7.62 -3.78
CA ASP A 79 -7.04 -8.15 -5.12
C ASP A 79 -6.43 -7.27 -6.22
N LEU A 80 -6.46 -5.95 -6.02
CA LEU A 80 -5.83 -5.01 -6.94
C LEU A 80 -4.30 -5.16 -6.97
N LEU A 81 -3.67 -5.34 -5.81
CA LEU A 81 -2.22 -5.58 -5.71
C LEU A 81 -1.84 -6.91 -6.37
N LEU A 82 -2.61 -7.98 -6.16
CA LEU A 82 -2.40 -9.26 -6.83
C LEU A 82 -2.45 -9.12 -8.36
N ARG A 83 -3.47 -8.42 -8.88
CA ARG A 83 -3.58 -8.14 -10.33
C ARG A 83 -2.40 -7.35 -10.87
N LEU A 84 -1.90 -6.36 -10.10
CA LEU A 84 -0.72 -5.59 -10.50
C LEU A 84 0.52 -6.48 -10.58
N PHE A 85 0.76 -7.33 -9.59
CA PHE A 85 1.93 -8.23 -9.57
C PHE A 85 1.86 -9.31 -10.66
N ASP A 86 0.68 -9.86 -10.94
CA ASP A 86 0.52 -10.81 -12.04
C ASP A 86 0.87 -10.17 -13.39
N LEU A 87 0.48 -8.92 -13.62
CA LEU A 87 0.86 -8.18 -14.84
C LEU A 87 2.35 -7.92 -14.92
N GLN A 88 3.00 -7.60 -13.80
CA GLN A 88 4.44 -7.37 -13.73
C GLN A 88 5.24 -8.67 -13.95
N ARG A 89 4.71 -9.83 -13.53
CA ARG A 89 5.37 -11.14 -13.69
C ARG A 89 5.26 -11.69 -15.11
N ASP A 90 4.13 -11.49 -15.77
CA ASP A 90 3.82 -12.11 -17.06
C ASP A 90 4.58 -11.49 -18.26
N ASP A 91 5.39 -10.45 -18.03
CA ASP A 91 6.11 -9.65 -19.05
C ASP A 91 5.20 -9.15 -20.19
N LYS A 92 3.88 -9.15 -19.94
CA LYS A 92 2.85 -8.65 -20.84
C LYS A 92 2.83 -7.13 -20.71
N GLN A 93 3.35 -6.45 -21.72
CA GLN A 93 3.22 -5.01 -21.86
C GLN A 93 1.79 -4.65 -22.29
N ASP A 94 0.85 -4.74 -21.35
CA ASP A 94 -0.44 -4.05 -21.44
C ASP A 94 -0.39 -2.81 -20.54
N ASP A 95 0.32 -1.79 -21.03
CA ASP A 95 0.53 -0.52 -20.32
C ASP A 95 -0.80 0.13 -19.94
N ARG A 96 -1.83 0.00 -20.79
CA ARG A 96 -3.17 0.54 -20.51
C ARG A 96 -3.82 -0.15 -19.34
N LEU A 97 -3.76 -1.48 -19.29
CA LEU A 97 -4.30 -2.24 -18.16
C LEU A 97 -3.52 -1.98 -16.88
N ARG A 98 -2.19 -1.85 -16.97
CA ARG A 98 -1.33 -1.49 -15.85
C ARG A 98 -1.69 -0.12 -15.28
N GLU A 99 -1.72 0.93 -16.12
CA GLU A 99 -2.11 2.29 -15.71
C GLU A 99 -3.49 2.31 -15.06
N LYS A 100 -4.44 1.55 -15.62
CA LYS A 100 -5.79 1.42 -15.06
C LYS A 100 -5.76 0.82 -13.65
N ILE A 101 -5.02 -0.26 -13.44
CA ILE A 101 -4.93 -0.91 -12.12
C ILE A 101 -4.18 -0.02 -11.13
N GLU A 102 -3.09 0.63 -11.54
CA GLU A 102 -2.37 1.59 -10.70
C GLU A 102 -3.27 2.74 -10.24
N HIS A 103 -4.15 3.22 -11.14
CA HIS A 103 -5.15 4.23 -10.81
C HIS A 103 -6.22 3.71 -9.85
N GLU A 104 -6.76 2.50 -10.08
CA GLU A 104 -7.72 1.83 -9.17
C GLU A 104 -7.13 1.67 -7.76
N ILE A 105 -5.86 1.25 -7.64
CA ILE A 105 -5.16 1.14 -6.36
C ILE A 105 -5.00 2.50 -5.68
N ALA A 106 -4.55 3.51 -6.43
CA ALA A 106 -4.33 4.85 -5.89
C ALA A 106 -5.63 5.43 -5.31
N LEU A 107 -6.75 5.29 -6.03
CA LEU A 107 -8.07 5.69 -5.54
C LEU A 107 -8.50 4.90 -4.30
N ALA A 108 -8.39 3.56 -4.33
CA ALA A 108 -8.78 2.71 -3.19
C ALA A 108 -8.00 3.05 -1.91
N MET A 109 -6.69 3.29 -2.04
CA MET A 109 -5.83 3.68 -0.92
C MET A 109 -6.13 5.10 -0.42
N LYS A 110 -6.53 6.03 -1.29
CA LYS A 110 -6.80 7.44 -0.93
C LYS A 110 -8.19 7.65 -0.33
N GLU A 111 -9.22 7.18 -1.02
CA GLU A 111 -10.64 7.43 -0.70
C GLU A 111 -11.18 6.46 0.36
N GLY A 112 -10.48 5.34 0.55
CA GLY A 112 -10.82 4.32 1.51
C GLY A 112 -11.51 3.14 0.85
N SER A 113 -10.94 1.96 1.05
CA SER A 113 -11.53 0.69 0.62
C SER A 113 -12.30 0.04 1.76
N LEU A 114 -13.50 -0.48 1.51
CA LEU A 114 -14.27 -1.17 2.55
C LEU A 114 -13.49 -2.38 3.06
N ILE A 115 -13.38 -2.49 4.37
CA ILE A 115 -12.79 -3.62 5.06
C ILE A 115 -13.94 -4.48 5.57
N ASP A 116 -13.93 -5.76 5.24
CA ASP A 116 -14.83 -6.71 5.86
C ASP A 116 -14.50 -6.76 7.36
N SER A 117 -15.44 -6.33 8.18
CA SER A 117 -15.30 -6.46 9.62
C SER A 117 -15.45 -7.94 9.98
N PRO A 118 -14.50 -8.53 10.75
CA PRO A 118 -14.63 -9.90 11.21
C PRO A 118 -15.88 -10.10 12.08
#